data_AF-A0A2V6JFA0-F1
#
_entry.id   AF-A0A2V6JFA0-F1
#
_cell.length_a   1.000
_cell.length_b   1.000
_cell.length_c   1.000
_cell.angle_alpha   90.00
_cell.angle_beta   90.00
_cell.angle_gamma   90.00
#
_symmetry.space_group_name_H-M   'P 1'
#
loop_
_entity.id
_entity.type
_entity.pdbx_description
1 polymer ?
#
loop_
_entity_poly.entity_id
_entity_poly.type
_entity_poly.pdbx_seq_one_letter_code
_entity_poly.pdbx_strand_id
1 'polypeptide(L)'
;MQLSEKFEEALIYATRAHANQTRKKTGIPFAAHILGVTAIALEYGANETEAIGALLHDTVEDCGGAERLRDIREEFGDDVAKIVDGCTDTYEKPKPPWLERKRAYIDHLKNSDGSTRLVSASDKLHNTRAILAELRRHGLEVF
;
A
#
# COMPACT_ATOMS: atom_id res chain seq x y z
N MET A 1 4.98 19.42 8.47
CA MET A 1 4.26 19.42 7.19
C MET A 1 2.77 19.56 7.49
N GLN A 2 2.02 20.31 6.69
CA GLN A 2 0.56 20.30 6.70
C GLN A 2 0.08 19.50 5.49
N LEU A 3 -0.93 18.66 5.71
CA LEU A 3 -1.59 17.90 4.63
C LEU A 3 -2.76 18.76 4.12
N SER A 4 -2.90 18.83 2.80
CA SER A 4 -3.93 19.61 2.13
C SER A 4 -5.22 18.80 1.93
N GLU A 5 -6.24 19.45 1.36
CA GLU A 5 -7.49 18.81 0.93
C GLU A 5 -7.24 17.62 -0.01
N LYS A 6 -6.17 17.67 -0.80
CA LYS A 6 -5.78 16.57 -1.71
C LYS A 6 -5.48 15.26 -0.95
N PHE A 7 -4.92 15.34 0.25
CA PHE A 7 -4.72 14.17 1.10
C PHE A 7 -6.05 13.63 1.65
N GLU A 8 -6.98 14.51 2.01
CA GLU A 8 -8.32 14.14 2.48
C GLU A 8 -9.11 13.41 1.39
N GLU A 9 -9.05 13.92 0.15
CA GLU A 9 -9.62 13.28 -1.03
C GLU A 9 -9.04 11.88 -1.26
N ALA A 10 -7.70 11.75 -1.19
CA ALA A 10 -7.03 10.45 -1.31
C ALA A 10 -7.43 9.47 -0.21
N LEU A 11 -7.63 9.94 1.02
CA LEU A 11 -8.08 9.12 2.15
C LEU A 11 -9.50 8.60 1.91
N ILE A 12 -10.41 9.46 1.46
CA ILE A 12 -11.78 9.06 1.10
C ILE A 12 -11.75 8.06 -0.07
N TYR A 13 -10.92 8.32 -1.08
CA TYR A 13 -10.75 7.46 -2.23
C TYR A 13 -10.27 6.06 -1.82
N ALA A 14 -9.19 5.96 -1.05
CA ALA A 14 -8.60 4.71 -0.60
C ALA A 14 -9.57 3.90 0.27
N THR A 15 -10.23 4.56 1.23
CA THR A 15 -11.19 3.90 2.13
C THR A 15 -12.43 3.38 1.38
N ARG A 16 -12.90 4.10 0.34
CA ARG A 16 -13.97 3.62 -0.54
C ARG A 16 -13.52 2.43 -1.40
N ALA A 17 -12.33 2.49 -1.98
CA ALA A 17 -11.78 1.40 -2.80
C ALA A 17 -11.66 0.09 -2.00
N HIS A 18 -11.28 0.18 -0.73
CA HIS A 18 -11.10 -0.95 0.18
C HIS A 18 -12.30 -1.23 1.11
N ALA A 19 -13.47 -0.62 0.87
CA ALA A 19 -14.60 -0.62 1.82
C ALA A 19 -15.09 -2.03 2.21
N ASN A 20 -15.02 -2.98 1.28
CA ASN A 20 -15.45 -4.36 1.48
C ASN A 20 -14.29 -5.34 1.70
N GLN A 21 -13.07 -4.83 1.91
CA GLN A 21 -11.88 -5.65 2.10
C GLN A 21 -11.53 -5.76 3.59
N THR A 22 -11.12 -6.95 3.99
CA THR A 22 -10.57 -7.20 5.33
C THR A 22 -9.16 -7.78 5.23
N ARG A 23 -8.40 -7.63 6.31
CA ARG A 23 -7.10 -8.26 6.48
C ARG A 23 -7.28 -9.77 6.52
N LYS A 24 -6.41 -10.45 5.77
CA LYS A 24 -6.35 -11.92 5.76
C LYS A 24 -6.22 -12.44 7.19
N LYS A 25 -6.96 -13.49 7.50
CA LYS A 25 -6.93 -14.24 8.78
C LYS A 25 -7.45 -13.52 10.03
N THR A 26 -7.61 -12.20 10.02
CA THR A 26 -8.07 -11.44 11.22
C THR A 26 -9.43 -10.78 11.07
N GLY A 27 -9.92 -10.58 9.83
CA GLY A 27 -11.21 -9.90 9.59
C GLY A 27 -11.20 -8.39 9.88
N ILE A 28 -10.07 -7.83 10.29
CA ILE A 28 -9.90 -6.38 10.54
C ILE A 28 -10.13 -5.62 9.23
N PRO A 29 -10.90 -4.52 9.21
CA PRO A 29 -11.08 -3.71 8.00
C PRO A 29 -9.74 -3.29 7.38
N PHE A 30 -9.62 -3.40 6.07
CA PHE A 30 -8.36 -3.11 5.37
C PHE A 30 -7.93 -1.65 5.52
N ALA A 31 -8.87 -0.75 5.81
CA ALA A 31 -8.61 0.64 6.20
C ALA A 31 -7.54 0.78 7.31
N ALA A 32 -7.50 -0.15 8.28
CA ALA A 32 -6.50 -0.13 9.34
C ALA A 32 -5.08 -0.26 8.80
N HIS A 33 -4.89 -1.00 7.70
CA HIS A 33 -3.59 -1.17 7.08
C HIS A 33 -3.12 0.07 6.33
N ILE A 34 -3.94 0.60 5.42
CA ILE A 34 -3.54 1.79 4.64
C ILE A 34 -3.26 2.99 5.55
N LEU A 35 -4.02 3.14 6.64
CA LEU A 35 -3.77 4.16 7.66
C LEU A 35 -2.46 3.89 8.42
N GLY A 36 -2.21 2.63 8.80
CA GLY A 36 -0.99 2.25 9.49
C GLY A 36 0.28 2.41 8.65
N VAL A 37 0.22 2.10 7.35
CA VAL A 37 1.33 2.33 6.40
C VAL A 37 1.58 3.82 6.22
N THR A 38 0.52 4.61 6.05
CA THR A 38 0.61 6.06 5.91
C THR A 38 1.20 6.73 7.14
N ALA A 39 0.77 6.30 8.35
CA ALA A 39 1.33 6.79 9.60
C ALA A 39 2.83 6.51 9.70
N ILE A 40 3.26 5.29 9.37
CA ILE A 40 4.69 4.95 9.34
C ILE A 40 5.43 5.82 8.33
N ALA A 41 4.94 5.95 7.09
CA ALA A 41 5.61 6.76 6.08
C ALA A 41 5.82 8.22 6.56
N LEU A 42 4.78 8.82 7.16
CA LEU A 42 4.83 10.17 7.73
C LEU A 42 5.84 10.28 8.88
N GLU A 43 5.88 9.30 9.79
CA GLU A 43 6.85 9.25 10.89
C GLU A 43 8.31 9.18 10.39
N TYR A 44 8.53 8.61 9.20
CA TYR A 44 9.84 8.51 8.54
C TYR A 44 10.12 9.63 7.53
N GLY A 45 9.33 10.72 7.57
CA GLY A 45 9.61 11.94 6.83
C GLY A 45 8.99 12.00 5.43
N ALA A 46 7.98 11.18 5.15
CA ALA A 46 7.23 11.28 3.90
C ALA A 46 6.66 12.70 3.70
N ASN A 47 6.79 13.21 2.48
CA ASN A 47 6.05 14.38 2.04
C ASN A 47 4.58 14.02 1.72
N GLU A 48 3.76 15.01 1.34
CA GLU A 48 2.34 14.78 1.05
C GLU A 48 2.12 13.81 -0.12
N THR A 49 2.89 13.93 -1.21
CA THR A 49 2.82 13.01 -2.36
C THR A 49 3.11 11.57 -1.94
N GLU A 50 4.12 11.36 -1.09
CA GLU A 50 4.48 10.05 -0.55
C GLU A 50 3.41 9.51 0.41
N ALA A 51 2.80 10.38 1.23
CA ALA A 51 1.72 10.01 2.12
C ALA A 51 0.44 9.61 1.35
N ILE A 52 0.13 10.31 0.26
CA ILE A 52 -0.95 9.92 -0.67
C ILE A 52 -0.59 8.59 -1.35
N GLY A 53 0.65 8.43 -1.82
CA GLY A 53 1.14 7.16 -2.37
C GLY A 53 0.99 6.00 -1.39
N ALA A 54 1.25 6.23 -0.10
CA ALA A 54 1.06 5.25 0.97
C ALA A 54 -0.41 4.88 1.22
N LEU A 55 -1.34 5.85 1.15
CA LEU A 55 -2.78 5.56 1.24
C LEU A 55 -3.26 4.68 0.08
N LEU A 56 -2.72 4.92 -1.11
CA LEU A 56 -3.21 4.33 -2.36
C LEU A 56 -2.43 3.09 -2.82
N HIS A 57 -1.33 2.71 -2.15
CA HIS A 57 -0.34 1.74 -2.65
C HIS A 57 -0.92 0.38 -3.08
N ASP A 58 -1.98 -0.10 -2.43
CA ASP A 58 -2.63 -1.38 -2.72
C ASP A 58 -3.87 -1.27 -3.63
N THR A 59 -4.32 -0.06 -3.95
CA THR A 59 -5.59 0.14 -4.68
C THR A 59 -5.53 -0.39 -6.11
N VAL A 60 -4.39 -0.26 -6.78
CA VAL A 60 -4.19 -0.79 -8.13
C VAL A 60 -4.19 -2.32 -8.10
N GLU A 61 -3.40 -2.92 -7.20
CA GLU A 61 -3.27 -4.36 -7.11
C GLU A 61 -4.59 -5.04 -6.73
N ASP A 62 -5.36 -4.48 -5.79
CA ASP A 62 -6.51 -5.16 -5.18
C ASP A 62 -7.88 -4.61 -5.61
N CYS A 63 -7.99 -3.40 -6.17
CA CYS A 63 -9.27 -2.71 -6.38
C CYS A 63 -9.56 -2.20 -7.81
N GLY A 64 -8.67 -2.34 -8.79
CA GLY A 64 -9.02 -1.95 -10.17
C GLY A 64 -7.95 -1.98 -11.26
N GLY A 65 -6.72 -2.43 -10.98
CA GLY A 65 -5.69 -2.63 -12.00
C GLY A 65 -5.34 -1.36 -12.78
N ALA A 66 -5.12 -1.49 -14.08
CA ALA A 66 -4.64 -0.40 -14.93
C ALA A 66 -5.61 0.80 -15.01
N GLU A 67 -6.92 0.56 -14.95
CA GLU A 67 -7.91 1.65 -14.91
C GLU A 67 -7.76 2.46 -13.62
N ARG A 68 -7.57 1.77 -12.48
CA ARG A 68 -7.30 2.43 -11.20
C ARG A 68 -6.06 3.30 -11.25
N LEU A 69 -4.99 2.83 -11.90
CA LEU A 69 -3.76 3.62 -12.03
C LEU A 69 -4.00 4.89 -12.85
N ARG A 70 -4.77 4.79 -13.93
CA ARG A 70 -5.14 5.94 -14.76
C ARG A 70 -5.94 6.96 -13.94
N ASP A 71 -6.95 6.50 -13.21
CA ASP A 71 -7.78 7.37 -12.36
C ASP A 71 -6.93 8.08 -11.29
N ILE A 72 -5.99 7.36 -10.66
CA ILE A 72 -5.04 7.95 -9.69
C ILE A 72 -4.15 9.01 -10.32
N ARG A 73 -3.70 8.79 -11.56
CA ARG A 73 -2.90 9.78 -12.29
C ARG A 73 -3.69 11.05 -12.58
N GLU A 74 -4.96 10.92 -12.95
CA GLU A 74 -5.85 12.04 -13.25
C GLU A 74 -6.20 12.85 -11.98
N GLU A 75 -6.53 12.16 -10.87
CA GLU A 75 -6.95 12.82 -9.62
C GLU A 75 -5.76 13.33 -8.79
N PHE A 76 -4.69 12.54 -8.68
CA PHE A 76 -3.60 12.81 -7.74
C PHE A 76 -2.25 13.16 -8.40
N GLY A 77 -2.13 13.01 -9.71
CA GLY A 77 -0.97 13.41 -10.51
C GLY A 77 0.07 12.31 -10.71
N ASP A 78 1.04 12.59 -11.59
CA ASP A 78 2.02 11.63 -12.09
C ASP A 78 2.94 11.07 -10.99
N ASP A 79 3.37 11.89 -10.04
CA ASP A 79 4.28 11.45 -8.98
C ASP A 79 3.60 10.45 -8.03
N VAL A 80 2.32 10.68 -7.70
CA VAL A 80 1.53 9.74 -6.90
C VAL A 80 1.34 8.44 -7.68
N ALA A 81 0.90 8.53 -8.94
CA ALA A 81 0.69 7.35 -9.78
C ALA A 81 1.97 6.51 -9.92
N LYS A 82 3.14 7.17 -10.06
CA LYS A 82 4.44 6.48 -10.12
C LYS A 82 4.75 5.71 -8.83
N ILE A 83 4.49 6.28 -7.66
CA ILE A 83 4.70 5.60 -6.38
C ILE A 83 3.77 4.40 -6.25
N VAL A 84 2.49 4.57 -6.60
CA VAL A 84 1.48 3.50 -6.52
C VAL A 84 1.81 2.36 -7.48
N ASP A 85 2.18 2.67 -8.72
CA ASP A 85 2.62 1.67 -9.70
C ASP A 85 3.88 0.93 -9.22
N GLY A 86 4.87 1.67 -8.70
CA GLY A 86 6.06 1.08 -8.12
C GLY A 86 5.79 0.22 -6.87
N CYS A 87 4.67 0.45 -6.18
CA CYS A 87 4.26 -0.39 -5.06
C CYS A 87 3.42 -1.61 -5.49
N THR A 88 2.89 -1.63 -6.72
CA THR A 88 2.03 -2.68 -7.24
C THR A 88 2.85 -3.92 -7.61
N ASP A 89 2.53 -5.06 -7.01
CA ASP A 89 3.28 -6.31 -7.18
C ASP A 89 2.92 -7.05 -8.47
N THR A 90 1.67 -6.91 -8.93
CA THR A 90 1.17 -7.52 -10.18
C THR A 90 -0.14 -6.90 -10.64
N TYR A 91 -0.31 -6.77 -11.96
CA TYR A 91 -1.59 -6.45 -12.60
C TYR A 91 -2.41 -7.70 -12.93
N GLU A 92 -1.79 -8.87 -12.98
CA GLU A 92 -2.42 -10.12 -13.40
C GLU A 92 -3.40 -10.68 -12.36
N LYS A 93 -4.53 -11.19 -12.85
CA LYS A 93 -5.58 -11.88 -12.09
C LYS A 93 -5.93 -13.21 -12.80
N PRO A 94 -5.76 -14.38 -12.15
CA PRO A 94 -5.27 -14.59 -10.78
C PRO A 94 -3.80 -14.21 -10.61
N LYS A 95 -3.38 -13.93 -9.36
CA LYS A 95 -1.99 -13.52 -9.07
C LYS A 95 -1.02 -14.66 -9.46
N PRO A 96 0.11 -14.36 -10.12
CA PRO A 96 1.17 -15.34 -10.44
C PRO A 96 1.75 -16.01 -9.17
N PRO A 97 2.52 -17.11 -9.33
CA PRO A 97 3.15 -17.83 -8.22
C PRO A 97 3.87 -16.89 -7.26
N TRP A 98 3.66 -17.11 -5.96
CA TRP A 98 4.08 -16.16 -4.92
C TRP A 98 5.59 -15.89 -4.92
N LEU A 99 6.39 -16.95 -5.03
CA LEU A 99 7.85 -16.85 -4.91
C LEU A 99 8.46 -16.06 -6.08
N GLU A 100 8.03 -16.34 -7.30
CA GLU A 100 8.50 -15.67 -8.51
C GLU A 100 8.15 -14.19 -8.48
N ARG A 101 6.89 -13.87 -8.19
CA ARG A 101 6.40 -12.50 -8.09
C ARG A 101 7.13 -11.71 -6.99
N LYS A 102 7.32 -12.27 -5.79
CA LYS A 102 8.04 -11.58 -4.71
C LYS A 102 9.53 -11.41 -5.00
N ARG A 103 10.17 -12.33 -5.72
CA ARG A 103 11.55 -12.16 -6.19
C ARG A 103 11.65 -10.99 -7.17
N ALA A 104 10.77 -10.97 -8.17
CA ALA A 104 10.71 -9.91 -9.17
C ALA A 104 10.47 -8.53 -8.52
N TYR A 105 9.56 -8.44 -7.56
CA TYR A 105 9.29 -7.21 -6.83
C TYR A 105 10.52 -6.68 -6.06
N ILE A 106 11.24 -7.56 -5.35
CA ILE A 106 12.48 -7.19 -4.65
C ILE A 106 13.56 -6.72 -5.64
N ASP A 107 13.69 -7.39 -6.78
CA ASP A 107 14.66 -6.99 -7.81
C ASP A 107 14.29 -5.64 -8.44
N HIS A 108 13.01 -5.38 -8.66
CA HIS A 108 12.49 -4.07 -9.09
C HIS A 108 12.85 -2.95 -8.09
N LEU A 109 12.64 -3.17 -6.78
CA LEU A 109 12.89 -2.16 -5.73
C LEU A 109 14.34 -1.65 -5.68
N LYS A 110 15.31 -2.44 -6.16
CA LYS A 110 16.71 -2.02 -6.25
C LYS A 110 16.88 -0.80 -7.16
N ASN A 111 16.02 -0.66 -8.17
CA ASN A 111 16.09 0.39 -9.18
C ASN A 111 14.98 1.46 -9.04
N SER A 112 13.99 1.25 -8.16
CA SER A 112 12.94 2.25 -7.90
C SER A 112 13.49 3.53 -7.25
N ASP A 113 12.71 4.60 -7.23
CA ASP A 113 13.10 5.83 -6.52
C ASP A 113 12.97 5.71 -4.99
N GLY A 114 13.44 6.74 -4.29
CA GLY A 114 13.40 6.83 -2.83
C GLY A 114 11.98 6.78 -2.28
N SER A 115 11.04 7.49 -2.92
CA SER A 115 9.63 7.56 -2.53
C SER A 115 8.93 6.22 -2.59
N THR A 116 9.11 5.47 -3.69
CA THR A 116 8.60 4.10 -3.84
C THR A 116 9.17 3.17 -2.78
N ARG A 117 10.49 3.25 -2.53
CA ARG A 117 11.14 2.45 -1.47
C ARG A 117 10.64 2.81 -0.08
N LEU A 118 10.38 4.08 0.22
CA LEU A 118 9.85 4.53 1.51
C LEU A 118 8.47 3.93 1.77
N VAL A 119 7.56 4.02 0.80
CA VAL A 119 6.21 3.44 0.91
C VAL A 119 6.28 1.92 1.01
N SER A 120 7.07 1.26 0.16
CA SER A 120 7.23 -0.19 0.20
C SER A 120 7.83 -0.68 1.54
N ALA A 121 8.83 0.01 2.07
CA ALA A 121 9.42 -0.31 3.38
C ALA A 121 8.41 -0.11 4.52
N SER A 122 7.59 0.95 4.44
CA SER A 122 6.53 1.24 5.41
C SER A 122 5.46 0.14 5.42
N ASP A 123 5.06 -0.34 4.23
CA ASP A 123 4.17 -1.50 4.09
C ASP A 123 4.76 -2.76 4.75
N LYS A 124 6.01 -3.10 4.43
CA LYS A 124 6.67 -4.28 5.00
C LYS A 124 6.82 -4.17 6.52
N LEU A 125 7.12 -2.99 7.05
CA LEU A 125 7.19 -2.76 8.49
C LEU A 125 5.81 -2.94 9.15
N HIS A 126 4.76 -2.35 8.60
CA HIS A 126 3.39 -2.51 9.10
C HIS A 126 2.97 -3.99 9.12
N ASN A 127 3.18 -4.69 8.00
CA ASN A 127 2.83 -6.11 7.88
C ASN A 127 3.59 -6.98 8.87
N THR A 128 4.90 -6.73 9.05
CA THR A 128 5.73 -7.47 10.01
C THR A 128 5.27 -7.23 11.46
N ARG A 129 4.94 -5.98 11.81
CA ARG A 129 4.38 -5.64 13.13
C ARG A 129 3.04 -6.33 13.38
N ALA A 130 2.16 -6.34 12.38
CA ALA A 130 0.87 -7.01 12.47
C ALA A 130 1.03 -8.53 12.67
N ILE A 131 1.88 -9.17 11.85
CA ILE A 131 2.20 -10.61 11.97
C ILE A 131 2.74 -10.95 13.36
N LEU A 132 3.66 -10.14 13.89
CA LEU A 132 4.22 -10.34 15.23
C LEU A 132 3.17 -10.17 16.33
N ALA A 133 2.26 -9.21 16.18
CA ALA A 133 1.18 -8.99 17.14
C ALA A 133 0.20 -10.19 17.17
N GLU A 134 -0.16 -10.73 16.01
CA GLU A 134 -1.02 -11.92 15.92
C GLU A 134 -0.34 -13.15 16.51
N LEU A 135 0.94 -13.39 16.20
CA LEU A 135 1.73 -14.48 16.78
C LEU A 135 1.77 -14.39 18.32
N ARG A 136 1.88 -13.17 18.87
CA ARG A 136 1.88 -12.95 20.33
C ARG A 136 0.52 -13.18 20.98
N ARG A 137 -0.59 -12.89 20.29
CA ARG A 137 -1.94 -13.07 20.84
C ARG A 137 -2.46 -14.50 20.73
N HIS A 138 -2.15 -15.17 19.63
CA HIS A 138 -2.79 -16.43 19.24
C HIS A 138 -1.80 -17.58 19.06
N GLY A 139 -0.50 -17.34 19.24
CA GLY A 139 0.52 -18.36 19.01
C GLY A 139 0.62 -18.77 17.54
N LEU A 140 1.07 -20.00 17.30
CA LEU A 140 1.30 -20.53 15.95
C LEU A 140 0.02 -20.89 15.19
N GLU A 141 -1.15 -20.91 15.84
CA GLU A 141 -2.44 -21.30 15.24
C GLU A 141 -2.91 -20.37 14.11
N VAL A 142 -2.33 -19.17 14.01
CA VAL A 142 -2.65 -18.19 12.96
C VAL A 142 -1.93 -18.49 11.64
N PHE A 143 -0.90 -19.35 11.62
CA PHE A 143 -0.06 -19.55 10.42
C PHE A 143 -0.48 -20.74 9.57
#